data_AF-A0A0D2KUU0-F1
#
_entry.id   AF-A0A0D2KUU0-F1
#
_cell.length_a   1.000
_cell.length_b   1.000
_cell.length_c   1.000
_cell.angle_alpha   90.00
_cell.angle_beta   90.00
_cell.angle_gamma   90.00
#
_symmetry.space_group_name_H-M   'P 1'
#
loop_
_entity.id
_entity.type
_entity.pdbx_description
1 polymer ?
#
loop_
_entity_poly.entity_id
_entity_poly.type
_entity_poly.pdbx_seq_one_letter_code
_entity_poly.pdbx_strand_id
1 'polypeptide(L)'
;ASSKRAKKSSEPRIGAINWTDNLVWTLLSEVEKDENYCILFGKRDPKENTVGERKSSVYRRIAEAVLPDLFALDANAIRDRVKTKIESLTKVYAKHAKRLRATGEGVADNSDEGPGSEGTLKFYIGGEGPCVETPHYARNIWNEIEKEFIFFPTLHRI
;
A
#
# COMPACT_ATOMS: atom_id res chain seq x y z
N ALA A 1 7.58 45.82 32.63
CA ALA A 1 6.66 45.80 31.47
C ALA A 1 6.32 44.35 31.13
N SER A 2 5.08 43.94 31.37
CA SER A 2 4.56 42.64 30.92
C SER A 2 4.31 42.69 29.42
N SER A 3 4.92 41.80 28.64
CA SER A 3 4.44 41.50 27.28
C SER A 3 3.86 40.09 27.30
N LYS A 4 2.54 40.02 27.43
CA LYS A 4 1.77 38.78 27.32
C LYS A 4 1.83 38.32 25.87
N ARG A 5 2.59 37.27 25.60
CA ARG A 5 2.56 36.58 24.31
C ARG A 5 1.16 35.99 24.12
N ALA A 6 0.47 36.42 23.08
CA ALA A 6 -0.87 35.96 22.75
C ALA A 6 -0.91 34.44 22.63
N LYS A 7 -1.91 33.83 23.27
CA LYS A 7 -2.22 32.40 23.17
C LYS A 7 -2.62 32.12 21.72
N LYS A 8 -1.77 31.40 21.00
CA LYS A 8 -2.07 30.88 19.65
C LYS A 8 -3.35 30.05 19.77
N SER A 9 -4.39 30.42 19.03
CA SER A 9 -5.66 29.70 18.93
C SER A 9 -5.36 28.22 18.66
N SER A 10 -5.88 27.34 19.50
CA SER A 10 -5.77 25.90 19.32
C SER A 10 -6.51 25.52 18.06
N GLU A 11 -5.78 25.35 16.95
CA GLU A 11 -6.28 24.72 15.73
C GLU A 11 -7.01 23.42 16.10
N PRO A 12 -8.15 23.13 15.45
CA PRO A 12 -8.83 21.86 15.65
C PRO A 12 -7.86 20.74 15.28
N ARG A 13 -7.39 20.02 16.29
CA ARG A 13 -6.53 18.85 16.07
C ARG A 13 -7.38 17.78 15.43
N ILE A 14 -7.11 17.47 14.17
CA ILE A 14 -7.73 16.32 13.51
C ILE A 14 -7.40 15.07 14.34
N GLY A 15 -8.45 14.37 14.76
CA GLY A 15 -8.33 13.12 15.51
C GLY A 15 -7.70 11.99 14.68
N ALA A 16 -7.56 10.82 15.29
CA ALA A 16 -7.15 9.63 14.53
C ALA A 16 -8.23 9.27 13.49
N ILE A 17 -7.80 9.01 12.26
CA ILE A 17 -8.70 8.53 11.20
C ILE A 17 -9.04 7.07 11.47
N ASN A 18 -10.33 6.75 11.52
CA ASN A 18 -10.79 5.37 11.57
C ASN A 18 -10.76 4.75 10.16
N TRP A 19 -9.71 4.00 9.86
CA TRP A 19 -9.54 3.32 8.57
C TRP A 19 -10.40 2.05 8.49
N THR A 20 -11.68 2.22 8.20
CA THR A 20 -12.59 1.11 7.89
C THR A 20 -12.22 0.44 6.57
N ASP A 21 -12.67 -0.80 6.37
CA ASP A 21 -12.37 -1.53 5.13
C ASP A 21 -12.86 -0.78 3.89
N ASN A 22 -14.07 -0.23 3.94
CA ASN A 22 -14.62 0.60 2.86
C ASN A 22 -13.71 1.80 2.53
N LEU A 23 -13.17 2.47 3.55
CA LEU A 23 -12.27 3.60 3.34
C LEU A 23 -10.92 3.16 2.75
N VAL A 24 -10.42 1.98 3.14
CA VAL A 24 -9.22 1.40 2.54
C VAL A 24 -9.48 0.98 1.09
N TRP A 25 -10.66 0.44 0.76
CA TRP A 25 -11.06 0.14 -0.61
C TRP A 25 -11.12 1.39 -1.48
N THR A 26 -11.74 2.47 -0.99
CA THR A 26 -11.73 3.77 -1.68
C THR A 26 -10.31 4.27 -1.90
N LEU A 27 -9.45 4.18 -0.88
CA LEU A 27 -8.04 4.56 -1.00
C LEU A 27 -7.33 3.77 -2.10
N LEU A 28 -7.51 2.45 -2.14
CA LEU A 28 -6.87 1.60 -3.16
C LEU A 28 -7.42 1.90 -4.57
N SER A 29 -8.73 2.15 -4.72
CA SER A 29 -9.27 2.55 -6.02
C SER A 29 -8.70 3.87 -6.54
N GLU A 30 -8.39 4.82 -5.66
CA GLU A 30 -7.73 6.07 -6.04
C GLU A 30 -6.26 5.83 -6.41
N VAL A 31 -5.58 4.93 -5.70
CA VAL A 31 -4.20 4.54 -6.02
C VAL A 31 -4.09 3.82 -7.37
N GLU A 32 -5.08 3.02 -7.74
CA GLU A 32 -5.10 2.25 -8.99
C GLU A 32 -5.29 3.09 -10.25
N LYS A 33 -5.79 4.33 -10.13
CA LYS A 33 -5.91 5.24 -11.27
C LYS A 33 -4.54 5.47 -11.89
N ASP A 34 -4.43 5.32 -13.21
CA ASP A 34 -3.15 5.36 -13.93
C ASP A 34 -2.34 6.65 -13.63
N GLU A 35 -3.02 7.79 -13.54
CA GLU A 35 -2.42 9.09 -13.20
C GLU A 35 -1.73 9.12 -11.82
N ASN A 36 -2.20 8.31 -10.87
CA ASN A 36 -1.65 8.21 -9.53
C ASN A 36 -0.64 7.05 -9.46
N TYR A 37 -1.00 5.90 -10.02
CA TYR A 37 -0.20 4.70 -10.05
C TYR A 37 1.18 4.94 -10.66
N CYS A 38 1.23 5.53 -11.87
CA CYS A 38 2.47 5.73 -12.61
C CYS A 38 3.52 6.51 -11.82
N ILE A 39 3.07 7.47 -11.03
CA ILE A 39 3.92 8.34 -10.22
C ILE A 39 4.32 7.66 -8.90
N LEU A 40 3.44 6.86 -8.30
CA LEU A 40 3.70 6.21 -7.01
C LEU A 40 4.55 4.94 -7.14
N PHE A 41 4.21 4.07 -8.09
CA PHE A 41 4.75 2.72 -8.25
C PHE A 41 5.57 2.54 -9.54
N GLY A 42 5.51 3.50 -10.46
CA GLY A 42 6.20 3.44 -11.74
C GLY A 42 5.25 3.08 -12.87
N LYS A 43 5.79 3.07 -14.10
CA LYS A 43 5.00 2.84 -15.32
C LYS A 43 4.60 1.37 -15.45
N ARG A 44 3.38 1.10 -15.91
CA ARG A 44 2.96 -0.24 -16.34
C ARG A 44 3.40 -0.50 -17.78
N ASP A 45 3.33 0.52 -18.64
CA ASP A 45 3.83 0.48 -20.01
C ASP A 45 5.05 1.41 -20.15
N PRO A 46 6.19 0.94 -20.68
CA PRO A 46 7.35 1.77 -20.99
C PRO A 46 7.03 3.06 -21.78
N LYS A 47 5.94 3.08 -22.57
CA LYS A 47 5.48 4.21 -23.38
C LYS A 47 4.70 5.27 -22.59
N GLU A 48 4.31 5.01 -21.35
CA GLU A 48 3.64 6.01 -20.51
C GLU A 48 4.59 7.17 -20.25
N ASN A 49 4.14 8.41 -20.44
CA ASN A 49 4.94 9.57 -20.09
C ASN A 49 4.81 9.82 -18.58
N THR A 50 5.92 9.72 -17.86
CA THR A 50 5.99 10.27 -16.49
C THR A 50 5.95 11.78 -16.61
N VAL A 51 4.75 12.34 -16.42
CA VAL A 51 4.60 13.78 -16.19
C VAL A 51 5.49 14.10 -14.97
N GLY A 52 6.23 15.22 -15.00
CA GLY A 52 7.16 15.63 -13.93
C GLY A 52 6.48 15.97 -12.59
N GLU A 53 5.30 15.41 -12.34
CA GLU A 53 4.55 15.52 -11.10
C GLU A 53 5.27 14.81 -9.95
N ARG A 54 5.23 15.43 -8.77
CA ARG A 54 5.84 14.89 -7.56
C ARG A 54 4.86 13.96 -6.86
N LYS A 55 5.36 12.88 -6.23
CA LYS A 55 4.57 11.99 -5.36
C LYS A 55 3.76 12.74 -4.30
N SER A 56 4.25 13.87 -3.79
CA SER A 56 3.53 14.71 -2.84
C SER A 56 2.22 15.29 -3.38
N SER A 57 2.17 15.62 -4.68
CA SER A 57 0.96 16.13 -5.34
C SER A 57 -0.07 15.02 -5.50
N VAL A 58 0.39 13.82 -5.85
CA VAL A 58 -0.47 12.62 -5.94
C VAL A 58 -1.07 12.25 -4.58
N TYR A 59 -0.27 12.19 -3.51
CA TYR A 59 -0.80 11.96 -2.17
C TYR A 59 -1.82 13.02 -1.74
N ARG A 60 -1.64 14.27 -2.19
CA ARG A 60 -2.58 15.36 -1.91
C ARG A 60 -3.90 15.15 -2.65
N ARG A 61 -3.86 14.79 -3.94
CA ARG A 61 -5.04 14.49 -4.76
C ARG A 61 -5.83 13.31 -4.19
N ILE A 62 -5.13 12.21 -3.86
CA ILE A 62 -5.75 11.03 -3.23
C ILE A 62 -6.37 11.43 -1.88
N ALA A 63 -5.69 12.25 -1.08
CA ALA A 63 -6.23 12.71 0.21
C ALA A 63 -7.51 13.53 0.08
N GLU A 64 -7.58 14.42 -0.92
CA GLU A 64 -8.78 15.19 -1.23
C GLU A 64 -9.94 14.30 -1.70
N ALA A 65 -9.64 13.27 -2.51
CA ALA A 65 -10.66 12.33 -2.99
C ALA A 65 -11.19 11.38 -1.91
N VAL A 66 -10.32 10.88 -1.03
CA VAL A 66 -10.66 9.85 -0.03
C VAL A 66 -11.28 10.46 1.24
N LEU A 67 -10.83 11.66 1.64
CA LEU A 67 -11.23 12.32 2.90
C LEU A 67 -11.49 13.83 2.69
N PRO A 68 -12.44 14.22 1.81
CA PRO A 68 -12.64 15.63 1.43
C PRO A 68 -12.92 16.54 2.64
N ASP A 69 -13.76 16.10 3.57
CA ASP A 69 -14.14 16.89 4.75
C ASP A 69 -12.95 17.16 5.67
N LEU A 70 -12.12 16.15 5.92
CA LEU A 70 -10.93 16.30 6.76
C LEU A 70 -9.82 17.05 6.03
N PHE A 71 -9.73 16.88 4.71
CA PHE A 71 -8.77 17.58 3.87
C PHE A 71 -9.02 19.09 3.83
N ALA A 72 -10.30 19.50 3.81
CA ALA A 72 -10.70 20.90 3.93
C ALA A 72 -10.27 21.54 5.27
N LEU A 73 -10.09 20.75 6.32
CA LEU A 73 -9.62 21.22 7.64
C LEU A 73 -8.09 21.36 7.68
N ASP A 74 -7.36 20.32 7.25
CA ASP A 74 -5.89 20.36 7.18
C ASP A 74 -5.37 19.42 6.07
N ALA A 75 -5.19 20.01 4.88
CA ALA A 75 -4.70 19.30 3.71
C ALA A 75 -3.32 18.64 3.90
N ASN A 76 -2.43 19.25 4.69
CA ASN A 76 -1.07 18.71 4.89
C ASN A 76 -1.10 17.50 5.81
N ALA A 77 -1.84 17.60 6.92
CA ALA A 77 -2.00 16.48 7.83
C ALA A 77 -2.67 15.29 7.14
N ILE A 78 -3.76 15.49 6.40
CA ILE A 78 -4.46 14.38 5.72
C ILE A 78 -3.62 13.77 4.60
N ARG A 79 -2.90 14.57 3.82
CA ARG A 79 -1.90 14.06 2.86
C ARG A 79 -0.91 13.11 3.55
N ASP A 80 -0.34 13.53 4.68
CA ASP A 80 0.66 12.72 5.37
C ASP A 80 0.06 11.44 5.97
N ARG A 81 -1.18 11.50 6.48
CA ARG A 81 -1.90 10.32 6.95
C ARG A 81 -2.18 9.31 5.83
N VAL A 82 -2.59 9.79 4.66
CA VAL A 82 -2.84 8.96 3.47
C VAL A 82 -1.54 8.31 3.01
N LYS A 83 -0.45 9.09 2.90
CA LYS A 83 0.88 8.56 2.59
C LYS A 83 1.28 7.43 3.55
N THR A 84 1.19 7.67 4.86
CA THR A 84 1.55 6.66 5.87
C THR A 84 0.66 5.41 5.77
N LYS A 85 -0.62 5.56 5.45
CA LYS A 85 -1.53 4.42 5.26
C LYS A 85 -1.15 3.59 4.03
N ILE A 86 -0.85 4.22 2.90
CA ILE A 86 -0.37 3.53 1.69
C ILE A 86 0.93 2.76 2.01
N GLU A 87 1.92 3.42 2.63
CA GLU A 87 3.18 2.77 3.01
C GLU A 87 2.97 1.58 3.96
N SER A 88 2.02 1.70 4.89
CA SER A 88 1.62 0.61 5.79
C SER A 88 1.03 -0.58 5.03
N LEU A 89 0.12 -0.33 4.07
CA LEU A 89 -0.50 -1.38 3.26
C LEU A 89 0.54 -2.09 2.39
N THR A 90 1.44 -1.34 1.74
CA THR A 90 2.53 -1.90 0.94
C THR A 90 3.48 -2.77 1.78
N LYS A 91 3.76 -2.38 3.03
CA LYS A 91 4.58 -3.20 3.95
C LYS A 91 3.89 -4.51 4.33
N VAL A 92 2.59 -4.47 4.62
CA VAL A 92 1.80 -5.68 4.94
C VAL A 92 1.75 -6.60 3.70
N TYR A 93 1.48 -6.04 2.53
CA TYR A 93 1.54 -6.77 1.26
C TYR A 93 2.90 -7.45 1.05
N ALA A 94 4.01 -6.73 1.21
CA ALA A 94 5.35 -7.29 1.03
C ALA A 94 5.63 -8.48 1.98
N LYS A 95 5.09 -8.44 3.21
CA LYS A 95 5.18 -9.56 4.16
C LYS A 95 4.43 -10.79 3.64
N HIS A 96 3.19 -10.63 3.18
CA HIS A 96 2.40 -11.73 2.63
C HIS A 96 2.96 -12.25 1.29
N ALA A 97 3.45 -11.36 0.42
CA ALA A 97 4.10 -11.73 -0.82
C ALA A 97 5.37 -12.56 -0.58
N LYS A 98 6.15 -12.26 0.47
CA LYS A 98 7.27 -13.11 0.90
C LYS A 98 6.81 -14.50 1.34
N ARG A 99 5.73 -14.60 2.13
CA ARG A 99 5.14 -15.89 2.55
C ARG A 99 4.75 -16.74 1.34
N LEU A 100 4.17 -16.13 0.31
CA LEU A 100 3.79 -16.78 -0.94
C LEU A 100 5.00 -17.31 -1.74
N ARG A 101 6.16 -16.62 -1.65
CA ARG A 101 7.41 -17.03 -2.34
C ARG A 101 8.19 -18.11 -1.58
N ALA A 102 8.24 -18.05 -0.26
CA ALA A 102 9.14 -18.87 0.56
C ALA A 102 8.70 -20.33 0.72
N THR A 103 7.40 -20.63 0.60
CA THR A 103 6.83 -21.96 0.91
C THR A 103 6.98 -22.99 -0.22
N GLY A 104 7.86 -22.72 -1.20
CA GLY A 104 8.35 -23.72 -2.13
C GLY A 104 9.30 -24.74 -1.50
N GLU A 105 9.82 -24.46 -0.30
CA GLU A 105 10.62 -25.39 0.50
C GLU A 105 9.89 -25.65 1.81
N GLY A 106 9.70 -26.93 2.16
CA GLY A 106 9.13 -27.31 3.44
C GLY A 106 9.91 -26.69 4.59
N VAL A 107 9.26 -26.58 5.75
CA VAL A 107 9.84 -26.10 7.02
C VAL A 107 11.26 -26.65 7.19
N ALA A 108 12.26 -25.85 6.83
CA ALA A 108 13.64 -26.13 7.14
C ALA A 108 13.86 -25.60 8.56
N ASP A 109 14.01 -26.56 9.47
CA ASP A 109 14.49 -26.32 10.82
C ASP A 109 15.81 -25.52 10.77
N ASN A 110 16.01 -24.71 11.81
CA ASN A 110 17.09 -23.75 12.00
C ASN A 110 18.42 -24.17 11.36
N SER A 111 18.96 -23.33 10.48
CA SER A 111 20.42 -23.12 10.32
C SER A 111 20.71 -21.93 9.40
N ASP A 112 21.28 -20.90 10.02
CA ASP A 112 22.35 -20.01 9.55
C ASP A 112 22.22 -19.26 8.21
N GLU A 113 22.36 -17.94 8.29
CA GLU A 113 22.29 -17.00 7.17
C GLU A 113 23.51 -17.13 6.24
N GLY A 114 23.28 -17.42 4.96
CA GLY A 114 24.23 -17.22 3.87
C GLY A 114 23.71 -16.18 2.86
N PRO A 115 24.54 -15.27 2.33
CA PRO A 115 24.08 -14.25 1.41
C PRO A 115 23.90 -14.85 0.01
N GLY A 116 22.65 -14.88 -0.48
CA GLY A 116 22.39 -15.03 -1.92
C GLY A 116 21.75 -16.33 -2.40
N SER A 117 20.91 -17.01 -1.62
CA SER A 117 19.92 -17.92 -2.24
C SER A 117 18.77 -17.08 -2.80
N GLU A 118 18.98 -16.54 -4.01
CA GLU A 118 17.88 -16.10 -4.86
C GLU A 118 17.15 -17.36 -5.33
N GLY A 119 16.35 -17.95 -4.42
CA GLY A 119 15.57 -19.13 -4.69
C GLY A 119 14.74 -18.88 -5.94
N THR A 120 15.02 -19.65 -6.99
CA THR A 120 14.27 -19.59 -8.24
C THR A 120 12.79 -19.72 -7.90
N LEU A 121 11.99 -18.69 -8.21
CA LEU A 121 10.56 -18.72 -7.99
C LEU A 121 10.00 -19.94 -8.73
N LYS A 122 9.58 -20.97 -7.99
CA LYS A 122 9.05 -22.22 -8.57
C LYS A 122 7.81 -21.99 -9.43
N PHE A 123 7.13 -20.85 -9.25
CA PHE A 123 5.97 -20.41 -9.99
C PHE A 123 5.85 -18.88 -9.88
N TYR A 124 5.21 -18.27 -10.87
CA TYR A 124 4.83 -16.86 -10.87
C TYR A 124 3.30 -16.76 -10.80
N ILE A 125 2.79 -15.90 -9.91
CA ILE A 125 1.37 -15.53 -9.87
C ILE A 125 1.30 -14.10 -10.42
N GLY A 126 0.49 -13.90 -11.45
CA GLY A 126 0.29 -12.58 -12.05
C GLY A 126 -0.60 -11.69 -11.19
N GLY A 127 -0.73 -10.41 -11.57
CA GLY A 127 -1.55 -9.44 -10.84
C GLY A 127 -3.04 -9.83 -10.72
N GLU A 128 -3.56 -10.64 -11.64
CA GLU A 128 -4.93 -11.20 -11.58
C GLU A 128 -5.08 -12.34 -10.55
N GLY A 129 -4.00 -12.73 -9.89
CA GLY A 129 -3.99 -13.80 -8.91
C GLY A 129 -3.80 -15.20 -9.52
N PRO A 130 -4.03 -16.26 -8.72
CA PRO A 130 -3.80 -17.64 -9.13
C PRO A 130 -4.71 -18.08 -10.28
N CYS A 131 -4.16 -18.79 -11.25
CA CYS A 131 -4.88 -19.39 -12.37
C CYS A 131 -4.95 -20.92 -12.25
N VAL A 132 -5.53 -21.57 -13.27
CA VAL A 132 -5.66 -23.04 -13.34
C VAL A 132 -4.29 -23.74 -13.26
N GLU A 133 -3.25 -23.11 -13.79
CA GLU A 133 -1.87 -23.62 -13.81
C GLU A 133 -1.11 -23.34 -12.50
N THR A 134 -1.62 -22.46 -11.63
CA THR A 134 -0.97 -22.19 -10.35
C THR A 134 -0.98 -23.44 -9.46
N PRO A 135 0.15 -23.88 -8.88
CA PRO A 135 0.18 -25.07 -8.03
C PRO A 135 -0.83 -25.02 -6.89
N HIS A 136 -1.42 -26.16 -6.53
CA HIS A 136 -2.46 -26.22 -5.50
C HIS A 136 -1.99 -25.65 -4.15
N TYR A 137 -0.75 -25.92 -3.74
CA TYR A 137 -0.21 -25.37 -2.50
C TYR A 137 -0.12 -23.84 -2.53
N ALA A 138 0.27 -23.25 -3.67
CA ALA A 138 0.33 -21.80 -3.85
C ALA A 138 -1.07 -21.16 -3.80
N ARG A 139 -2.08 -21.82 -4.40
CA ARG A 139 -3.49 -21.40 -4.26
C ARG A 139 -3.97 -21.44 -2.81
N ASN A 140 -3.61 -22.47 -2.04
CA ASN A 140 -3.97 -22.55 -0.62
C ASN A 140 -3.39 -21.39 0.18
N ILE A 141 -2.09 -21.09 -0.01
CA ILE A 141 -1.43 -19.97 0.67
C ILE A 141 -2.05 -18.63 0.26
N TRP A 142 -2.37 -18.45 -1.02
CA TRP A 142 -3.08 -17.27 -1.50
C TRP A 142 -4.43 -17.10 -0.76
N ASN A 143 -5.23 -18.16 -0.70
CA ASN A 143 -6.54 -18.13 -0.04
C ASN A 143 -6.43 -17.87 1.47
N GLU A 144 -5.38 -18.35 2.14
CA GLU A 144 -5.09 -18.02 3.54
C GLU A 144 -4.74 -16.54 3.72
N ILE A 145 -3.86 -16.03 2.87
CA ILE A 145 -3.46 -14.63 2.88
C ILE A 145 -4.68 -13.72 2.65
N GLU A 146 -5.53 -14.04 1.68
CA GLU A 146 -6.73 -13.26 1.37
C GLU A 146 -7.70 -13.18 2.55
N LYS A 147 -7.83 -14.27 3.32
CA LYS A 147 -8.62 -14.28 4.57
C LYS A 147 -8.00 -13.41 5.67
N GLU A 148 -6.67 -13.40 5.78
CA GLU A 148 -5.94 -12.59 6.77
C GLU A 148 -5.86 -11.12 6.39
N PHE A 149 -5.78 -10.83 5.10
CA PHE A 149 -5.57 -9.50 4.53
C PHE A 149 -6.35 -9.39 3.22
N ILE A 150 -7.63 -9.01 3.34
CA ILE A 150 -8.58 -8.93 2.22
C ILE A 150 -8.12 -8.02 1.07
N PHE A 151 -7.20 -7.08 1.34
CA PHE A 151 -6.65 -6.14 0.34
C PHE A 151 -5.51 -6.75 -0.49
N PHE A 152 -5.08 -7.97 -0.17
CA PHE A 152 -3.94 -8.62 -0.81
C PHE A 152 -4.09 -8.73 -2.34
N PRO A 153 -5.22 -9.19 -2.91
CA PRO A 153 -5.33 -9.33 -4.36
C PRO A 153 -5.17 -7.99 -5.09
N THR A 154 -5.83 -6.94 -4.61
CA THR A 154 -5.74 -5.59 -5.18
C THR A 154 -4.32 -5.03 -5.08
N LEU A 155 -3.66 -5.19 -3.94
CA LEU A 155 -2.28 -4.77 -3.77
C LEU A 155 -1.28 -5.63 -4.57
N HIS A 156 -1.64 -6.84 -4.97
CA HIS A 156 -0.82 -7.66 -5.86
C HIS A 156 -0.90 -7.20 -7.32
N ARG A 157 -2.03 -6.60 -7.71
CA ARG A 157 -2.26 -5.98 -9.02
C ARG A 157 -1.61 -4.60 -9.17
N ILE A 158 -1.37 -3.92 -8.04
CA ILE A 158 -0.66 -2.64 -7.96
C ILE A 158 0.85 -2.91 -7.95
#